data_AF-A0A2M7KG63-F1
#
_entry.id   AF-A0A2M7KG63-F1
#
_cell.length_a   1.000
_cell.length_b   1.000
_cell.length_c   1.000
_cell.angle_alpha   90.00
_cell.angle_beta   90.00
_cell.angle_gamma   90.00
#
_symmetry.space_group_name_H-M   'P 1'
#
loop_
_entity.id
_entity.type
_entity.pdbx_description
1 polymer ?
#
loop_
_entity_poly.entity_id
_entity_poly.type
_entity_poly.pdbx_seq_one_letter_code
_entity_poly.pdbx_strand_id
1 'polypeptide(L)'
;WTDLDKVIERCGSSHTIMWRQAAAAVTLPDDLSAYQQHLNEGLRKLQGCHYQVVLRELETLKGHPDRLKEWARLGIELAERHA
;
A
#
# COMPACT_ATOMS: atom_id res chain seq x y z
N TRP A 1 -5.60 11.72 4.17
CA TRP A 1 -5.73 10.55 3.27
C TRP A 1 -7.14 10.00 3.39
N THR A 2 -7.66 9.35 2.34
CA THR A 2 -9.05 8.86 2.27
C THR A 2 -9.28 7.72 3.27
N ASP A 3 -10.47 7.73 3.87
CA ASP A 3 -10.95 6.66 4.75
C ASP A 3 -11.22 5.38 3.94
N LEU A 4 -10.42 4.33 4.18
CA LEU A 4 -10.47 3.08 3.43
C LEU A 4 -11.78 2.32 3.66
N ASP A 5 -12.34 2.36 4.88
CA ASP A 5 -13.56 1.63 5.22
C ASP A 5 -14.75 2.18 4.42
N LYS A 6 -14.83 3.51 4.28
CA LYS A 6 -15.84 4.17 3.43
C LYS A 6 -15.65 3.87 1.94
N VAL A 7 -14.40 3.74 1.48
CA VAL A 7 -14.14 3.38 0.07
C VAL A 7 -14.60 1.94 -0.20
N ILE A 8 -14.29 1.01 0.69
CA ILE A 8 -14.72 -0.40 0.59
C ILE A 8 -16.25 -0.49 0.57
N GLU A 9 -16.93 0.19 1.50
CA GLU A 9 -18.40 0.24 1.56
C GLU A 9 -19.02 0.71 0.24
N ARG A 10 -18.41 1.71 -0.41
CA ARG A 10 -18.95 2.32 -1.63
C ARG A 10 -18.57 1.58 -2.90
N CYS A 11 -17.37 1.01 -2.97
CA CYS A 11 -16.87 0.32 -4.17
C CYS A 11 -17.34 -1.14 -4.25
N GLY A 12 -17.36 -1.84 -3.12
CA GLY A 12 -17.59 -3.28 -3.06
C GLY A 12 -16.70 -4.07 -4.02
N SER A 13 -17.26 -5.11 -4.63
CA SER A 13 -16.58 -5.95 -5.64
C SER A 13 -16.84 -5.51 -7.10
N SER A 14 -17.64 -4.47 -7.33
CA SER A 14 -17.97 -4.00 -8.69
C SER A 14 -16.91 -3.05 -9.28
N HIS A 15 -15.93 -2.64 -8.48
CA HIS A 15 -14.88 -1.70 -8.88
C HIS A 15 -13.50 -2.21 -8.45
N THR A 16 -12.47 -1.76 -9.18
CA THR A 16 -11.08 -1.92 -8.72
C THR A 16 -10.65 -0.68 -7.94
N ILE A 17 -10.30 -0.88 -6.67
CA ILE A 17 -9.79 0.18 -5.79
C ILE A 17 -8.30 0.40 -6.10
N MET A 18 -7.96 1.54 -6.70
CA MET A 18 -6.57 1.97 -6.81
C MET A 18 -6.14 2.62 -5.49
N TRP A 19 -5.52 1.84 -4.63
CA TRP A 19 -5.06 2.31 -3.32
C TRP A 19 -3.66 2.92 -3.44
N ARG A 20 -3.64 4.24 -3.68
CA ARG A 20 -2.42 5.04 -3.57
C ARG A 20 -2.02 5.10 -2.09
N GLN A 21 -0.74 5.05 -1.76
CA GLN A 21 -0.27 5.37 -0.41
C GLN A 21 0.64 6.61 -0.44
N ALA A 22 0.88 7.22 0.72
CA ALA A 22 1.76 8.38 0.81
C ALA A 22 3.19 7.96 0.41
N ALA A 23 3.70 8.48 -0.71
CA ALA A 23 5.05 8.13 -1.18
C ALA A 23 6.12 8.44 -0.13
N ALA A 24 5.98 9.56 0.58
CA ALA A 24 6.86 9.96 1.66
C ALA A 24 6.91 8.93 2.82
N ALA A 25 5.82 8.21 3.10
CA ALA A 25 5.81 7.15 4.12
C ALA A 25 6.61 5.91 3.70
N VAL A 26 6.85 5.75 2.39
CA VAL A 26 7.71 4.70 1.84
C VAL A 26 9.15 5.18 1.71
N THR A 27 9.39 6.45 1.35
CA THR A 27 10.73 6.90 0.94
C THR A 27 11.53 7.62 2.01
N LEU A 28 10.89 8.28 2.98
CA LEU A 28 11.58 9.11 3.98
C LEU A 28 12.02 8.37 5.26
N PRO A 29 11.28 7.37 5.78
CA PRO A 29 11.72 6.63 6.95
C PRO A 29 12.96 5.77 6.66
N ASP A 30 13.74 5.44 7.68
CA ASP A 30 14.96 4.63 7.50
C ASP A 30 14.66 3.15 7.25
N ASP A 31 13.47 2.67 7.64
CA ASP A 31 12.94 1.34 7.35
C ASP A 31 11.45 1.39 6.92
N LEU A 32 10.85 0.22 6.66
CA LEU A 32 9.46 0.09 6.21
C LEU A 32 8.49 -0.44 7.29
N SER A 33 8.88 -0.44 8.57
CA SER A 33 8.08 -1.05 9.65
C SER A 33 6.67 -0.42 9.77
N ALA A 34 6.58 0.91 9.78
CA ALA A 34 5.31 1.63 9.85
C ALA A 34 4.46 1.40 8.58
N TYR A 35 5.10 1.40 7.42
CA TYR A 35 4.44 1.09 6.14
C TYR A 35 3.88 -0.33 6.14
N GLN A 36 4.66 -1.31 6.61
CA GLN A 36 4.28 -2.71 6.71
C GLN A 36 3.02 -2.89 7.58
N GLN A 37 2.97 -2.25 8.75
CA GLN A 37 1.81 -2.31 9.64
C GLN A 37 0.56 -1.73 8.96
N HIS A 38 0.69 -0.54 8.36
CA HIS A 38 -0.40 0.14 7.67
C HIS A 38 -0.91 -0.66 6.47
N LEU A 39 -0.01 -1.18 5.63
CA LEU A 39 -0.37 -2.00 4.48
C LEU A 39 -1.04 -3.31 4.93
N ASN A 40 -0.49 -3.99 5.94
CA ASN A 40 -1.06 -5.24 6.46
C ASN A 40 -2.50 -5.05 6.98
N GLU A 41 -2.77 -3.96 7.69
CA GLU A 41 -4.13 -3.66 8.15
C GLU A 41 -5.08 -3.40 6.98
N GLY A 42 -4.66 -2.57 6.00
CA GLY A 42 -5.52 -2.26 4.87
C GLY A 42 -5.77 -3.45 3.95
N LEU A 43 -4.79 -4.32 3.73
CA LEU A 43 -4.97 -5.55 2.95
C LEU A 43 -5.95 -6.52 3.62
N ARG A 44 -5.89 -6.64 4.95
CA ARG A 44 -6.89 -7.40 5.73
C ARG A 44 -8.31 -6.86 5.50
N LYS A 45 -8.47 -5.54 5.43
CA LYS A 45 -9.78 -4.90 5.17
C LYS A 45 -10.25 -5.07 3.72
N LEU A 46 -9.31 -5.10 2.77
CA LEU A 46 -9.58 -5.20 1.33
C LEU A 46 -9.92 -6.62 0.85
N GLN A 47 -9.91 -7.63 1.73
CA GLN A 47 -10.30 -8.99 1.37
C GLN A 47 -11.71 -9.02 0.74
N GLY A 48 -11.83 -9.68 -0.40
CA GLY A 48 -13.07 -9.71 -1.20
C GLY A 48 -13.27 -8.53 -2.16
N CYS A 49 -12.39 -7.51 -2.14
CA CYS A 49 -12.40 -6.42 -3.12
C CYS A 49 -11.38 -6.69 -4.25
N HIS A 50 -11.59 -6.08 -5.42
CA HIS A 50 -10.55 -5.96 -6.42
C HIS A 50 -9.72 -4.69 -6.16
N TYR A 51 -8.39 -4.78 -6.10
CA TYR A 51 -7.57 -3.63 -5.77
C TYR A 51 -6.19 -3.65 -6.43
N GLN A 52 -5.54 -2.49 -6.42
CA GLN A 52 -4.15 -2.28 -6.80
C GLN A 52 -3.48 -1.43 -5.73
N VAL A 53 -2.33 -1.85 -5.22
CA VAL A 53 -1.47 -1.01 -4.36
C VAL A 53 -0.52 -0.24 -5.26
N VAL A 54 -0.56 1.10 -5.19
CA VAL A 54 0.23 1.94 -6.09
C VAL A 54 1.04 3.00 -5.34
N LEU A 55 2.25 3.24 -5.82
CA LEU A 55 3.11 4.35 -5.42
C LEU A 55 3.20 5.32 -6.60
N ARG A 56 2.87 6.60 -6.38
CA ARG A 56 2.91 7.66 -7.40
C ARG A 56 3.52 8.92 -6.80
N GLU A 57 3.90 9.87 -7.65
CA GLU A 57 4.50 11.15 -7.24
C GLU A 57 5.81 10.96 -6.46
N LEU A 58 6.66 10.03 -6.95
CA LEU A 58 7.99 9.80 -6.40
C LEU A 58 8.95 10.89 -6.88
N GLU A 59 9.54 11.62 -5.92
CA GLU A 59 10.56 12.63 -6.20
C GLU A 59 11.95 12.21 -5.69
N THR A 60 12.01 11.41 -4.64
CA THR A 60 13.28 11.01 -3.99
C THR A 60 13.13 9.69 -3.24
N LEU A 61 14.25 8.99 -3.09
CA LEU A 61 14.40 7.81 -2.23
C LEU A 61 15.24 8.10 -0.97
N LYS A 62 15.59 9.36 -0.70
CA LYS A 62 16.37 9.80 0.47
C LYS A 62 17.65 8.97 0.68
N GLY A 63 18.37 8.65 -0.40
CA GLY A 63 19.61 7.88 -0.31
C GLY A 63 19.44 6.38 -0.07
N HIS A 64 18.22 5.85 -0.16
CA HIS A 64 17.92 4.41 -0.11
C HIS A 64 17.72 3.84 -1.53
N PRO A 65 18.79 3.46 -2.26
CA PRO A 65 18.70 3.07 -3.67
C PRO A 65 17.82 1.84 -3.92
N ASP A 66 17.68 0.95 -2.94
CA ASP A 66 16.88 -0.27 -3.06
C ASP A 66 15.45 -0.14 -2.51
N ARG A 67 15.05 1.04 -2.02
CA ARG A 67 13.77 1.22 -1.30
C ARG A 67 12.54 0.79 -2.09
N LEU A 68 12.53 1.00 -3.41
CA LEU A 68 11.41 0.56 -4.25
C LEU A 68 11.34 -0.96 -4.41
N LYS A 69 12.50 -1.65 -4.39
CA LYS A 69 12.55 -3.12 -4.42
C LYS A 69 12.07 -3.70 -3.11
N GLU A 70 12.50 -3.11 -1.99
CA GLU A 70 12.04 -3.46 -0.64
C GLU A 70 10.53 -3.28 -0.52
N TRP A 71 10.04 -2.11 -0.93
CA TRP A 71 8.61 -1.80 -0.95
C TRP A 71 7.81 -2.78 -1.80
N ALA A 72 8.26 -3.08 -3.02
CA ALA A 72 7.55 -4.00 -3.92
C ALA A 72 7.51 -5.43 -3.37
N ARG A 73 8.64 -5.94 -2.85
CA ARG A 73 8.71 -7.28 -2.23
C ARG A 73 7.77 -7.39 -1.04
N LEU A 74 7.85 -6.44 -0.12
CA LEU A 74 6.96 -6.38 1.04
C LEU A 74 5.48 -6.30 0.63
N GLY A 75 5.18 -5.50 -0.40
CA GLY A 75 3.84 -5.36 -0.97
C GLY A 75 3.27 -6.69 -1.46
N ILE A 76 4.06 -7.43 -2.24
CA ILE A 76 3.71 -8.74 -2.79
C ILE A 76 3.52 -9.76 -1.66
N GLU A 77 4.49 -9.88 -0.76
CA GLU A 77 4.45 -10.84 0.35
C GLU A 77 3.20 -10.65 1.23
N LEU A 78 2.85 -9.40 1.55
CA LEU A 78 1.64 -9.14 2.33
C LEU A 78 0.37 -9.38 1.53
N ALA A 79 0.34 -9.05 0.23
CA ALA A 79 -0.81 -9.32 -0.62
C ALA A 79 -1.07 -10.82 -0.74
N GLU A 80 -0.03 -11.64 -0.95
CA GLU A 80 -0.13 -13.11 -0.99
C GLU A 80 -0.64 -13.69 0.33
N ARG A 81 -0.26 -13.11 1.48
CA ARG A 81 -0.74 -13.55 2.79
C ARG A 81 -2.25 -13.34 3.00
N HIS A 82 -2.82 -12.31 2.38
CA HIS A 82 -4.23 -11.93 2.53
C HIS A 82 -5.10 -12.32 1.33
N ALA A 83 -4.53 -12.98 0.31
CA ALA A 83 -5.22 -13.44 -0.89
C ALA A 83 -6.16 -14.63 -0.63
#